data_AF-H5Y2P0-F1
#
_entry.id   AF-H5Y2P0-F1
#
_cell.length_a   1.000
_cell.length_b   1.000
_cell.length_c   1.000
_cell.angle_alpha   90.00
_cell.angle_beta   90.00
_cell.angle_gamma   90.00
#
_symmetry.space_group_name_H-M   'P 1'
#
loop_
_entity.id
_entity.type
_entity.pdbx_description
1 polymer ?
#
loop_
_entity_poly.entity_id
_entity_poly.type
_entity_poly.pdbx_seq_one_letter_code
_entity_poly.pdbx_strand_id
1 'polypeptide(L)'
;MQTTANYGLKKPDGTDVVNIQDFNDNADVTDTTLAGKVDKVTGKQLSTEDYSTAEKSKLAGIATGANNYVHPSTHPPSIIVQDSSNRFVTDSEKSTWNGKAGTAVATTGANGLMSSADKSKLDGIATGANAYVHPSGDGNQHVPATGTTHNGQVLRSGATAGSAAWGALTKSDVGLGNVDNTADSAKNVASAAKLTTARTISLTGDVTGSASFDGSANASITATVADDSHNHIIANVDGLQSALNAKADQTVVTAHLAEDATLTTKGHVQLSSSTTSTSTTLAATPSAVKVAMDKANAAIPSSQKGVANGVATLGADGKISFSQLPVLSASGIFSDTTTVIGAGMTYTKTIPLEIEAKTGSIIIFAGGMAYYMFNTNPASTKGFDRSSSNQAINWRDLGSGTSPWNYMSSSNSNLRLTGCYIEGTNLKLVIYNYGASNETLGIQSCTWEVQA
;
A
#
# COMPACT_ATOMS: atom_id res chain seq x y z
N MET A 1 -35.07 -195.63 -93.48
CA MET A 1 -33.80 -195.66 -92.69
C MET A 1 -33.49 -194.31 -92.05
N GLN A 2 -33.18 -194.28 -90.74
CA GLN A 2 -32.86 -193.09 -89.93
C GLN A 2 -31.37 -193.06 -89.49
N THR A 3 -30.85 -191.94 -88.97
CA THR A 3 -29.49 -191.83 -88.39
C THR A 3 -29.49 -191.19 -86.98
N THR A 4 -28.44 -191.44 -86.17
CA THR A 4 -28.27 -190.84 -84.83
C THR A 4 -27.65 -189.44 -84.89
N ALA A 5 -27.96 -188.59 -83.90
CA ALA A 5 -27.60 -187.16 -83.93
C ALA A 5 -26.11 -186.85 -83.71
N ASN A 6 -25.41 -187.61 -82.85
CA ASN A 6 -24.05 -187.26 -82.45
C ASN A 6 -23.00 -187.74 -83.47
N TYR A 7 -23.21 -188.96 -83.98
CA TYR A 7 -22.21 -189.66 -84.79
C TYR A 7 -22.80 -190.21 -86.10
N GLY A 8 -24.02 -189.82 -86.47
CA GLY A 8 -24.60 -190.19 -87.78
C GLY A 8 -24.90 -191.68 -87.96
N LEU A 9 -24.85 -192.48 -86.89
CA LEU A 9 -25.00 -193.93 -86.96
C LEU A 9 -26.37 -194.33 -87.54
N LYS A 10 -26.40 -195.20 -88.54
CA LYS A 10 -27.59 -195.67 -89.26
C LYS A 10 -28.49 -196.57 -88.39
N LYS A 11 -29.82 -196.46 -88.51
CA LYS A 11 -30.84 -197.20 -87.74
C LYS A 11 -32.08 -197.53 -88.61
N PRO A 12 -32.56 -198.78 -88.67
CA PRO A 12 -33.76 -199.15 -89.44
C PRO A 12 -35.06 -198.52 -88.88
N ASP A 13 -36.02 -198.21 -89.76
CA ASP A 13 -37.43 -197.96 -89.42
C ASP A 13 -38.30 -199.22 -89.64
N GLY A 14 -39.49 -199.25 -89.05
CA GLY A 14 -40.33 -200.47 -89.00
C GLY A 14 -40.79 -200.98 -90.38
N THR A 15 -40.57 -200.22 -91.44
CA THR A 15 -40.86 -200.61 -92.83
C THR A 15 -39.62 -200.98 -93.63
N ASP A 16 -38.41 -200.74 -93.10
CA ASP A 16 -37.14 -201.03 -93.77
C ASP A 16 -36.77 -202.53 -93.71
N VAL A 17 -36.18 -203.04 -94.79
CA VAL A 17 -35.49 -204.33 -94.77
C VAL A 17 -34.07 -204.13 -94.21
N VAL A 18 -33.65 -204.98 -93.28
CA VAL A 18 -32.35 -204.85 -92.60
C VAL A 18 -31.19 -205.09 -93.59
N ASN A 19 -30.22 -204.18 -93.62
CA ASN A 19 -28.96 -204.27 -94.37
C ASN A 19 -27.76 -204.38 -93.41
N ILE A 20 -26.96 -205.45 -93.55
CA ILE A 20 -25.80 -205.71 -92.69
C ILE A 20 -24.74 -204.59 -92.75
N GLN A 21 -24.57 -203.94 -93.90
CA GLN A 21 -23.51 -202.94 -94.09
C GLN A 21 -23.67 -201.76 -93.13
N ASP A 22 -24.91 -201.41 -92.80
CA ASP A 22 -25.20 -200.27 -91.95
C ASP A 22 -24.68 -200.45 -90.52
N PHE A 23 -24.57 -201.70 -90.06
CA PHE A 23 -24.03 -201.99 -88.73
C PHE A 23 -22.51 -201.85 -88.69
N ASN A 24 -21.82 -202.30 -89.74
CA ASN A 24 -20.36 -202.22 -89.83
C ASN A 24 -19.91 -200.76 -89.90
N ASP A 25 -20.56 -199.93 -90.73
CA ASP A 25 -20.23 -198.51 -90.85
C ASP A 25 -20.37 -197.80 -89.49
N ASN A 26 -21.38 -198.17 -88.71
CA ASN A 26 -21.58 -197.58 -87.37
C ASN A 26 -20.47 -197.95 -86.39
N ALA A 27 -19.93 -199.17 -86.47
CA ALA A 27 -18.85 -199.62 -85.60
C ALA A 27 -17.56 -198.83 -85.88
N ASP A 28 -17.21 -198.64 -87.16
CA ASP A 28 -16.01 -197.90 -87.58
C ASP A 28 -16.07 -196.43 -87.16
N VAL A 29 -17.24 -195.80 -87.31
CA VAL A 29 -17.45 -194.42 -86.87
C VAL A 29 -17.27 -194.29 -85.35
N THR A 30 -17.73 -195.28 -84.59
CA THR A 30 -17.62 -195.26 -83.14
C THR A 30 -16.17 -195.40 -82.68
N ASP A 31 -15.40 -196.33 -83.26
CA ASP A 31 -13.99 -196.57 -82.88
C ASP A 31 -13.11 -195.35 -83.22
N THR A 32 -13.26 -194.81 -84.44
CA THR A 32 -12.52 -193.62 -84.88
C THR A 32 -12.78 -192.43 -83.95
N THR A 33 -14.04 -192.25 -83.53
CA THR A 33 -14.40 -191.11 -82.70
C THR A 33 -13.90 -191.26 -81.26
N LEU A 34 -13.88 -192.49 -80.74
CA LEU A 34 -13.41 -192.74 -79.37
C LEU A 34 -11.89 -192.54 -79.24
N ALA A 35 -11.10 -192.90 -80.25
CA ALA A 35 -9.65 -192.70 -80.28
C ALA A 35 -9.23 -191.21 -80.20
N GLY A 36 -10.10 -190.28 -80.61
CA GLY A 36 -9.85 -188.83 -80.58
C GLY A 36 -10.20 -188.13 -79.27
N LYS A 37 -10.71 -188.84 -78.27
CA LYS A 37 -11.09 -188.25 -76.97
C LYS A 37 -9.97 -188.40 -75.95
N VAL A 38 -9.77 -187.35 -75.16
CA VAL A 38 -8.84 -187.36 -74.01
C VAL A 38 -9.61 -187.69 -72.74
N ASP A 39 -9.04 -188.53 -71.88
CA ASP A 39 -9.62 -188.91 -70.59
C ASP A 39 -9.79 -187.71 -69.64
N LYS A 40 -10.90 -187.67 -68.91
CA LYS A 40 -11.13 -186.66 -67.88
C LYS A 40 -10.43 -187.03 -66.58
N VAL A 41 -9.51 -186.18 -66.12
CA VAL A 41 -8.86 -186.30 -64.80
C VAL A 41 -9.52 -185.34 -63.79
N THR A 42 -9.91 -185.86 -62.63
CA THR A 42 -10.58 -185.08 -61.56
C THR A 42 -9.74 -183.87 -61.12
N GLY A 43 -10.38 -182.70 -61.00
CA GLY A 43 -9.75 -181.45 -60.56
C GLY A 43 -9.06 -180.64 -61.65
N LYS A 44 -9.00 -181.15 -62.89
CA LYS A 44 -8.47 -180.42 -64.05
C LYS A 44 -9.59 -180.14 -65.06
N GLN A 45 -9.51 -178.96 -65.67
CA GLN A 45 -10.39 -178.59 -66.78
C GLN A 45 -9.86 -179.24 -68.06
N LEU A 46 -10.73 -179.77 -68.93
CA LEU A 46 -10.34 -180.26 -70.26
C LEU A 46 -10.16 -179.06 -71.21
N SER A 47 -9.18 -178.20 -70.95
CA SER A 47 -8.84 -177.05 -71.80
C SER A 47 -7.51 -177.29 -72.51
N THR A 48 -7.34 -176.67 -73.69
CA THR A 48 -6.16 -176.67 -74.58
C THR A 48 -4.85 -176.19 -73.93
N GLU A 49 -4.88 -175.87 -72.64
CA GLU A 49 -3.85 -175.12 -71.90
C GLU A 49 -2.91 -176.07 -71.13
N ASP A 50 -2.27 -177.00 -71.85
CA ASP A 50 -1.14 -177.74 -71.32
C ASP A 50 0.11 -176.85 -71.37
N TYR A 51 0.47 -176.19 -70.25
CA TYR A 51 1.71 -175.41 -70.14
C TYR A 51 2.91 -176.20 -70.67
N SER A 52 3.73 -175.54 -71.50
CA SER A 52 4.95 -176.15 -72.02
C SER A 52 5.94 -176.46 -70.89
N THR A 53 6.83 -177.43 -71.12
CA THR A 53 7.89 -177.78 -70.16
C THR A 53 8.78 -176.58 -69.80
N ALA A 54 8.96 -175.62 -70.73
CA ALA A 54 9.75 -174.41 -70.49
C ALA A 54 9.07 -173.45 -69.50
N GLU A 55 7.75 -173.29 -69.58
CA GLU A 55 7.00 -172.40 -68.68
C GLU A 55 6.93 -172.97 -67.26
N LYS A 56 6.76 -174.29 -67.12
CA LYS A 56 6.83 -174.96 -65.83
C LYS A 56 8.18 -174.75 -65.15
N SER A 57 9.28 -174.84 -65.90
CA SER A 57 10.63 -174.58 -65.35
C SER A 57 10.84 -173.13 -64.92
N LYS A 58 10.32 -172.14 -65.67
CA LYS A 58 10.38 -170.73 -65.25
C LYS A 58 9.59 -170.46 -63.97
N LEU A 59 8.39 -171.05 -63.85
CA LEU A 59 7.58 -170.89 -62.63
C LEU A 59 8.25 -171.53 -61.41
N ALA A 60 8.98 -172.65 -61.58
CA ALA A 60 9.67 -173.33 -60.49
C ALA A 60 10.82 -172.48 -59.87
N GLY A 61 11.38 -171.50 -60.59
CA GLY A 61 12.49 -170.67 -60.12
C GLY A 61 12.08 -169.43 -59.31
N ILE A 62 10.79 -169.13 -59.20
CA ILE A 62 10.29 -167.94 -58.48
C ILE A 62 10.11 -168.26 -57.00
N ALA A 63 10.71 -167.46 -56.11
CA ALA A 63 10.59 -167.65 -54.67
C ALA A 63 9.14 -167.53 -54.18
N THR A 64 8.75 -168.37 -53.22
CA THR A 64 7.42 -168.36 -52.62
C THR A 64 7.09 -166.96 -52.08
N GLY A 65 5.99 -166.37 -52.58
CA GLY A 65 5.51 -165.05 -52.14
C GLY A 65 6.13 -163.86 -52.86
N ALA A 66 6.92 -164.07 -53.92
CA ALA A 66 7.39 -162.97 -54.77
C ALA A 66 6.20 -162.14 -55.30
N ASN A 67 6.27 -160.81 -55.12
CA ASN A 67 5.28 -159.85 -55.59
C ASN A 67 5.88 -158.94 -56.67
N ASN A 68 5.01 -158.19 -57.36
CA ASN A 68 5.42 -157.21 -58.36
C ASN A 68 5.83 -155.89 -57.67
N TYR A 69 7.11 -155.70 -57.35
CA TYR A 69 7.61 -154.52 -56.64
C TYR A 69 7.80 -153.31 -57.58
N VAL A 70 7.25 -152.15 -57.22
CA VAL A 70 7.44 -150.85 -57.89
C VAL A 70 8.05 -149.86 -56.91
N HIS A 71 9.18 -149.24 -57.27
CA HIS A 71 9.92 -148.32 -56.40
C HIS A 71 9.24 -146.92 -56.34
N PRO A 72 9.18 -146.25 -55.17
CA PRO A 72 8.60 -144.91 -55.06
C PRO A 72 9.46 -143.82 -55.72
N SER A 73 8.82 -142.70 -56.11
CA SER A 73 9.48 -141.53 -56.71
C SER A 73 10.19 -140.61 -55.70
N THR A 74 9.83 -140.70 -54.42
CA THR A 74 10.48 -139.97 -53.34
C THR A 74 10.65 -140.84 -52.10
N HIS A 75 11.60 -140.43 -51.26
CA HIS A 75 11.93 -141.06 -50.00
C HIS A 75 11.85 -140.01 -48.87
N PRO A 76 11.27 -140.34 -47.69
CA PRO A 76 11.30 -139.44 -46.55
C PRO A 76 12.74 -139.34 -46.00
N PRO A 77 13.19 -138.15 -45.51
CA PRO A 77 14.55 -137.97 -44.98
C PRO A 77 14.95 -138.96 -43.87
N SER A 78 13.97 -139.52 -43.15
CA SER A 78 14.17 -140.53 -42.11
C SER A 78 14.73 -141.86 -42.61
N ILE A 79 14.70 -142.13 -43.92
CA ILE A 79 15.31 -143.33 -44.51
C ILE A 79 16.85 -143.21 -44.57
N ILE A 80 17.39 -142.00 -44.45
CA ILE A 80 18.84 -141.75 -44.45
C ILE A 80 19.34 -141.82 -43.01
N VAL A 81 20.09 -142.87 -42.69
CA VAL A 81 20.82 -142.99 -41.42
C VAL A 81 21.88 -141.89 -41.34
N GLN A 82 21.75 -140.99 -40.36
CA GLN A 82 22.64 -139.84 -40.16
C GLN A 82 23.95 -140.30 -39.50
N ASP A 83 24.93 -140.70 -40.31
CA ASP A 83 26.30 -140.96 -39.87
C ASP A 83 27.28 -139.87 -40.36
N SER A 84 28.56 -139.98 -40.01
CA SER A 84 29.60 -139.00 -40.40
C SER A 84 29.78 -138.83 -41.92
N SER A 85 29.31 -139.79 -42.73
CA SER A 85 29.40 -139.76 -44.19
C SER A 85 28.12 -139.18 -44.83
N ASN A 86 27.02 -139.12 -44.10
CA ASN A 86 25.70 -138.71 -44.61
C ASN A 86 25.20 -137.36 -44.06
N ARG A 87 26.02 -136.62 -43.30
CA ARG A 87 25.69 -135.28 -42.75
C ARG A 87 26.28 -134.16 -43.62
N PHE A 88 25.44 -133.20 -44.02
CA PHE A 88 25.85 -132.02 -44.82
C PHE A 88 26.71 -131.00 -44.07
N VAL A 89 26.76 -131.07 -42.74
CA VAL A 89 27.56 -130.21 -41.85
C VAL A 89 28.03 -131.01 -40.64
N THR A 90 29.26 -130.77 -40.24
CA THR A 90 29.85 -131.38 -39.04
C THR A 90 29.41 -130.65 -37.78
N ASP A 91 29.46 -131.33 -36.63
CA ASP A 91 29.19 -130.68 -35.34
C ASP A 91 30.23 -129.59 -35.00
N SER A 92 31.45 -129.73 -35.52
CA SER A 92 32.51 -128.73 -35.39
C SER A 92 32.16 -127.42 -36.11
N GLU A 93 31.63 -127.50 -37.33
CA GLU A 93 31.15 -126.33 -38.07
C GLU A 93 29.99 -125.64 -37.37
N LYS A 94 29.01 -126.42 -36.85
CA LYS A 94 27.90 -125.87 -36.06
C LYS A 94 28.38 -125.15 -34.80
N SER A 95 29.31 -125.75 -34.07
CA SER A 95 29.91 -125.13 -32.89
C SER A 95 30.65 -123.84 -33.25
N THR A 96 31.39 -123.85 -34.36
CA THR A 96 32.13 -122.68 -34.85
C THR A 96 31.19 -121.55 -35.26
N TRP A 97 30.10 -121.84 -35.98
CA TRP A 97 29.12 -120.83 -36.37
C TRP A 97 28.40 -120.23 -35.16
N ASN A 98 28.01 -121.05 -34.19
CA ASN A 98 27.39 -120.57 -32.96
C ASN A 98 28.34 -119.70 -32.11
N GLY A 99 29.65 -119.89 -32.23
CA GLY A 99 30.67 -119.11 -31.51
C GLY A 99 31.11 -117.80 -32.18
N LYS A 100 30.66 -117.48 -33.41
CA LYS A 100 31.14 -116.28 -34.15
C LYS A 100 30.64 -114.94 -33.60
N ALA A 101 29.56 -114.92 -32.82
CA ALA A 101 29.04 -113.69 -32.23
C ALA A 101 29.76 -113.40 -30.90
N GLY A 102 30.65 -112.41 -30.88
CA GLY A 102 31.27 -111.93 -29.64
C GLY A 102 30.22 -111.32 -28.71
N THR A 103 30.10 -111.84 -27.49
CA THR A 103 29.13 -111.40 -26.48
C THR A 103 29.72 -110.42 -25.46
N ALA A 104 31.00 -110.09 -25.57
CA ALA A 104 31.69 -109.20 -24.65
C ALA A 104 31.23 -107.74 -24.82
N VAL A 105 31.04 -107.07 -23.69
CA VAL A 105 30.72 -105.64 -23.64
C VAL A 105 31.95 -104.81 -23.98
N ALA A 106 31.77 -103.69 -24.69
CA ALA A 106 32.83 -102.73 -25.00
C ALA A 106 33.46 -102.15 -23.73
N THR A 107 34.77 -101.99 -23.73
CA THR A 107 35.50 -101.31 -22.64
C THR A 107 36.31 -100.16 -23.20
N THR A 108 36.95 -99.39 -22.32
CA THR A 108 37.87 -98.32 -22.73
C THR A 108 39.09 -98.81 -23.52
N GLY A 109 39.41 -100.11 -23.46
CA GLY A 109 40.59 -100.70 -24.13
C GLY A 109 40.27 -101.75 -25.19
N ALA A 110 39.01 -102.15 -25.38
CA ALA A 110 38.63 -103.20 -26.33
C ALA A 110 37.23 -102.95 -26.94
N ASN A 111 37.12 -103.21 -28.25
CA ASN A 111 35.84 -103.16 -28.98
C ASN A 111 34.89 -104.26 -28.48
N GLY A 112 33.59 -103.98 -28.41
CA GLY A 112 32.57 -104.93 -27.98
C GLY A 112 31.13 -104.40 -28.16
N LEU A 113 30.15 -105.08 -27.56
CA LEU A 113 28.75 -104.66 -27.55
C LEU A 113 28.51 -103.55 -26.51
N MET A 114 27.63 -102.59 -26.79
CA MET A 114 27.27 -101.56 -25.81
C MET A 114 26.44 -102.18 -24.67
N SER A 115 26.78 -101.89 -23.41
CA SER A 115 25.96 -102.34 -22.28
C SER A 115 24.60 -101.61 -22.27
N SER A 116 23.57 -102.23 -21.69
CA SER A 116 22.26 -101.58 -21.53
C SER A 116 22.33 -100.32 -20.66
N ALA A 117 23.21 -100.30 -19.66
CA ALA A 117 23.45 -99.15 -18.81
C ALA A 117 24.12 -98.01 -19.57
N ASP A 118 25.14 -98.30 -20.38
CA ASP A 118 25.84 -97.26 -21.15
C ASP A 118 24.99 -96.76 -22.32
N LYS A 119 24.19 -97.63 -22.94
CA LYS A 119 23.18 -97.20 -23.91
C LYS A 119 22.18 -96.23 -23.29
N SER A 120 21.68 -96.51 -22.08
CA SER A 120 20.76 -95.61 -21.39
C SER A 120 21.39 -94.25 -21.06
N LYS A 121 22.68 -94.22 -20.68
CA LYS A 121 23.42 -92.97 -20.47
C LYS A 121 23.58 -92.17 -21.76
N LEU A 122 23.87 -92.84 -22.88
CA LEU A 122 24.08 -92.18 -24.17
C LEU A 122 22.78 -91.71 -24.83
N ASP A 123 21.66 -92.42 -24.63
CA ASP A 123 20.35 -92.02 -25.18
C ASP A 123 19.85 -90.69 -24.60
N GLY A 124 20.34 -90.29 -23.42
CA GLY A 124 20.07 -88.99 -22.80
C GLY A 124 20.95 -87.83 -23.28
N ILE A 125 21.95 -88.10 -24.13
CA ILE A 125 22.90 -87.08 -24.60
C ILE A 125 22.44 -86.53 -25.95
N ALA A 126 22.40 -85.21 -26.09
CA ALA A 126 22.00 -84.54 -27.32
C ALA A 126 22.96 -84.84 -28.50
N THR A 127 22.42 -84.90 -29.72
CA THR A 127 23.19 -85.08 -30.96
C THR A 127 24.30 -84.03 -31.05
N GLY A 128 25.56 -84.47 -31.18
CA GLY A 128 26.72 -83.59 -31.33
C GLY A 128 27.35 -83.11 -30.02
N ALA A 129 26.98 -83.66 -28.86
CA ALA A 129 27.65 -83.35 -27.60
C ALA A 129 29.16 -83.65 -27.66
N ASN A 130 29.98 -82.70 -27.24
CA ASN A 130 31.43 -82.82 -27.14
C ASN A 130 31.86 -83.04 -25.67
N ALA A 131 33.14 -83.35 -25.45
CA ALA A 131 33.71 -83.39 -24.10
C ALA A 131 33.79 -81.96 -23.54
N TYR A 132 32.80 -81.57 -22.74
CA TYR A 132 32.74 -80.25 -22.11
C TYR A 132 33.74 -80.17 -20.95
N VAL A 133 34.78 -79.35 -21.10
CA VAL A 133 35.67 -78.92 -20.01
C VAL A 133 35.23 -77.52 -19.58
N HIS A 134 34.77 -77.38 -18.34
CA HIS A 134 34.34 -76.07 -17.83
C HIS A 134 35.55 -75.12 -17.80
N PRO A 135 35.46 -73.89 -18.33
CA PRO A 135 36.57 -72.96 -18.28
C PRO A 135 36.87 -72.59 -16.81
N SER A 136 38.16 -72.46 -16.47
CA SER A 136 38.63 -72.19 -15.10
C SER A 136 39.05 -70.73 -14.88
N GLY A 137 38.76 -69.83 -15.82
CA GLY A 137 39.01 -68.39 -15.68
C GLY A 137 38.06 -67.74 -14.67
N ASP A 138 38.44 -66.57 -14.14
CA ASP A 138 37.71 -65.88 -13.06
C ASP A 138 36.24 -65.51 -13.41
N GLY A 139 35.89 -65.47 -14.71
CA GLY A 139 34.51 -65.25 -15.17
C GLY A 139 33.64 -66.51 -15.26
N ASN A 140 34.19 -67.68 -14.97
CA ASN A 140 33.55 -68.98 -15.14
C ASN A 140 33.43 -69.75 -13.81
N GLN A 141 33.70 -69.10 -12.68
CA GLN A 141 33.48 -69.68 -11.36
C GLN A 141 31.99 -69.63 -11.03
N HIS A 142 31.41 -70.77 -10.64
CA HIS A 142 30.05 -70.78 -10.13
C HIS A 142 29.94 -69.92 -8.87
N VAL A 143 28.88 -69.12 -8.77
CA VAL A 143 28.58 -68.42 -7.52
C VAL A 143 28.25 -69.45 -6.42
N PRO A 144 28.56 -69.15 -5.13
CA PRO A 144 28.13 -69.99 -4.02
C PRO A 144 26.61 -70.20 -4.02
N ALA A 145 26.15 -71.36 -3.56
CA ALA A 145 24.75 -71.75 -3.57
C ALA A 145 23.83 -70.65 -3.00
N THR A 146 22.76 -70.34 -3.74
CA THR A 146 21.72 -69.40 -3.30
C THR A 146 20.68 -70.16 -2.49
N GLY A 147 20.34 -69.63 -1.31
CA GLY A 147 19.45 -70.27 -0.35
C GLY A 147 18.78 -69.22 0.53
N THR A 148 17.69 -69.58 1.20
CA THR A 148 16.90 -68.65 2.04
C THR A 148 17.69 -68.10 3.24
N THR A 149 18.79 -68.76 3.62
CA THR A 149 19.74 -68.31 4.65
C THR A 149 20.58 -67.09 4.24
N HIS A 150 20.58 -66.71 2.96
CA HIS A 150 21.39 -65.60 2.42
C HIS A 150 20.57 -64.33 2.13
N ASN A 151 19.33 -64.22 2.62
CA ASN A 151 18.49 -63.05 2.37
C ASN A 151 19.11 -61.76 2.94
N GLY A 152 19.18 -60.71 2.14
CA GLY A 152 19.78 -59.41 2.51
C GLY A 152 21.31 -59.38 2.52
N GLN A 153 21.97 -60.48 2.13
CA GLN A 153 23.42 -60.54 1.99
C GLN A 153 23.86 -60.19 0.56
N VAL A 154 25.10 -59.74 0.42
CA VAL A 154 25.76 -59.50 -0.87
C VAL A 154 26.89 -60.49 -1.06
N LEU A 155 27.18 -60.86 -2.31
CA LEU A 155 28.33 -61.68 -2.63
C LEU A 155 29.60 -60.82 -2.50
N ARG A 156 30.49 -61.22 -1.60
CA ARG A 156 31.76 -60.53 -1.36
C ARG A 156 32.87 -61.34 -2.05
N SER A 157 33.76 -60.65 -2.76
CA SER A 157 34.98 -61.27 -3.25
C SER A 157 35.85 -61.69 -2.07
N GLY A 158 36.44 -62.89 -2.16
CA GLY A 158 37.45 -63.33 -1.21
C GLY A 158 38.87 -63.04 -1.73
N ALA A 159 39.87 -63.30 -0.90
CA ALA A 159 41.28 -63.00 -1.20
C ALA A 159 41.92 -63.96 -2.23
N THR A 160 41.21 -64.99 -2.68
CA THR A 160 41.71 -66.02 -3.62
C THR A 160 40.63 -66.39 -4.63
N ALA A 161 41.02 -66.86 -5.82
CA ALA A 161 40.09 -67.43 -6.79
C ALA A 161 39.17 -68.49 -6.14
N GLY A 162 37.86 -68.40 -6.40
CA GLY A 162 36.84 -69.32 -5.87
C GLY A 162 36.40 -69.05 -4.42
N SER A 163 36.94 -68.02 -3.75
CA SER A 163 36.64 -67.74 -2.33
C SER A 163 35.55 -66.69 -2.09
N ALA A 164 34.75 -66.36 -3.10
CA ALA A 164 33.62 -65.45 -2.91
C ALA A 164 32.59 -66.06 -1.94
N ALA A 165 32.03 -65.24 -1.04
CA ALA A 165 31.09 -65.70 -0.01
C ALA A 165 29.98 -64.67 0.24
N TRP A 166 28.81 -65.15 0.64
CA TRP A 166 27.71 -64.28 1.05
C TRP A 166 28.03 -63.63 2.40
N GLY A 167 27.91 -62.30 2.46
CA GLY A 167 28.13 -61.53 3.68
C GLY A 167 27.13 -60.39 3.84
N ALA A 168 26.82 -60.03 5.08
CA ALA A 168 25.99 -58.87 5.37
C ALA A 168 26.73 -57.56 5.08
N LEU A 169 25.99 -56.54 4.63
CA LEU A 169 26.50 -55.17 4.54
C LEU A 169 26.47 -54.50 5.92
N THR A 170 27.55 -53.82 6.26
CA THR A 170 27.67 -52.97 7.45
C THR A 170 27.60 -51.50 7.04
N LYS A 171 27.34 -50.60 8.00
CA LYS A 171 27.33 -49.14 7.74
C LYS A 171 28.67 -48.63 7.20
N SER A 172 29.78 -49.23 7.64
CA SER A 172 31.12 -48.91 7.15
C SER A 172 31.33 -49.28 5.69
N ASP A 173 30.72 -50.37 5.21
CA ASP A 173 30.87 -50.81 3.82
C ASP A 173 30.30 -49.78 2.82
N VAL A 174 29.41 -48.90 3.26
CA VAL A 174 28.76 -47.85 2.44
C VAL A 174 29.11 -46.43 2.87
N GLY A 175 30.15 -46.24 3.70
CA GLY A 175 30.61 -44.92 4.13
C GLY A 175 29.71 -44.20 5.14
N LEU A 176 28.77 -44.92 5.77
CA LEU A 176 27.80 -44.40 6.75
C LEU A 176 28.21 -44.69 8.20
N GLY A 177 29.48 -44.98 8.48
CA GLY A 177 29.96 -45.38 9.81
C GLY A 177 29.72 -44.35 10.91
N ASN A 178 29.71 -43.06 10.55
CA ASN A 178 29.43 -41.94 11.47
C ASN A 178 27.97 -41.47 11.44
N VAL A 179 27.12 -42.08 10.59
CA VAL A 179 25.72 -41.68 10.45
C VAL A 179 24.90 -42.46 11.48
N ASP A 180 24.32 -41.72 12.43
CA ASP A 180 23.31 -42.25 13.33
C ASP A 180 21.98 -42.46 12.57
N ASN A 181 21.75 -43.72 12.20
CA ASN A 181 20.52 -44.15 11.53
C ASN A 181 19.51 -44.77 12.51
N THR A 182 19.54 -44.37 13.78
CA THR A 182 18.40 -44.58 14.68
C THR A 182 17.18 -43.89 14.05
N ALA A 183 15.98 -44.48 14.20
CA ALA A 183 14.75 -44.04 13.54
C ALA A 183 14.60 -42.51 13.56
N ASP A 184 14.10 -41.90 12.48
CA ASP A 184 13.98 -40.43 12.39
C ASP A 184 13.21 -39.80 13.56
N SER A 185 12.30 -40.56 14.19
CA SER A 185 11.59 -40.18 15.41
C SER A 185 12.45 -40.04 16.66
N ALA A 186 13.63 -40.67 16.69
CA ALA A 186 14.64 -40.53 17.75
C ALA A 186 15.67 -39.44 17.41
N LYS A 187 15.61 -38.85 16.22
CA LYS A 187 16.41 -37.67 15.87
C LYS A 187 15.70 -36.45 16.44
N ASN A 188 16.51 -35.61 17.08
CA ASN A 188 16.19 -34.29 17.62
C ASN A 188 15.63 -33.25 16.62
N VAL A 189 15.26 -33.68 15.41
CA VAL A 189 14.82 -32.83 14.30
C VAL A 189 13.28 -32.74 14.23
N ALA A 190 12.52 -33.58 14.96
CA ALA A 190 11.05 -33.57 14.95
C ALA A 190 10.38 -32.73 16.07
N SER A 191 11.15 -32.29 17.06
CA SER A 191 10.78 -31.28 18.06
C SER A 191 12.04 -30.46 18.29
N ALA A 192 12.05 -29.16 18.01
CA ALA A 192 13.25 -28.33 18.07
C ALA A 192 14.09 -28.65 19.31
N ALA A 193 15.17 -29.43 19.15
CA ALA A 193 16.01 -29.78 20.27
C ALA A 193 16.76 -28.55 20.74
N LYS A 194 17.11 -28.55 22.04
CA LYS A 194 17.79 -27.41 22.63
C LYS A 194 19.05 -27.06 21.85
N LEU A 195 19.32 -25.78 21.65
CA LEU A 195 20.61 -25.32 21.14
C LEU A 195 21.71 -25.80 22.09
N THR A 196 22.71 -26.51 21.56
CA THR A 196 23.87 -26.98 22.36
C THR A 196 24.56 -25.84 23.12
N THR A 197 24.55 -24.64 22.53
CA THR A 197 24.99 -23.41 23.18
C THR A 197 23.85 -22.41 23.13
N ALA A 198 23.32 -22.05 24.30
CA ALA A 198 22.30 -21.02 24.43
C ALA A 198 22.77 -19.69 23.81
N ARG A 199 21.86 -18.95 23.20
CA ARG A 199 22.14 -17.66 22.58
C ARG A 199 21.46 -16.55 23.37
N THR A 200 22.18 -15.45 23.60
CA THR A 200 21.58 -14.24 24.17
C THR A 200 20.80 -13.51 23.08
N ILE A 201 19.51 -13.32 23.30
CA ILE A 201 18.65 -12.46 22.49
C ILE A 201 18.54 -11.13 23.21
N SER A 202 18.95 -10.05 22.53
CA SER A 202 19.00 -8.70 23.11
C SER A 202 18.04 -7.75 22.38
N LEU A 203 17.33 -6.94 23.15
CA LEU A 203 16.64 -5.73 22.72
C LEU A 203 17.62 -4.56 22.89
N THR A 204 17.75 -3.72 21.87
CA THR A 204 18.67 -2.57 21.84
C THR A 204 17.93 -1.32 21.37
N GLY A 205 18.36 -0.14 21.83
CA GLY A 205 17.70 1.15 21.55
C GLY A 205 17.02 1.69 22.80
N ASP A 206 15.93 2.45 22.62
CA ASP A 206 15.20 3.11 23.72
C ASP A 206 14.55 2.10 24.69
N VAL A 207 14.26 0.90 24.19
CA VAL A 207 13.90 -0.28 25.00
C VAL A 207 15.08 -1.23 25.01
N THR A 208 15.56 -1.57 26.22
CA THR A 208 16.67 -2.50 26.43
C THR A 208 16.22 -3.72 27.20
N GLY A 209 16.91 -4.84 27.02
CA GLY A 209 16.59 -6.10 27.71
C GLY A 209 17.32 -7.25 27.04
N SER A 210 17.58 -8.33 27.76
CA SER A 210 18.09 -9.54 27.11
C SER A 210 17.68 -10.80 27.86
N ALA A 211 17.62 -11.91 27.15
CA ALA A 211 17.43 -13.24 27.74
C ALA A 211 18.27 -14.28 27.00
N SER A 212 18.71 -15.30 27.73
CA SER A 212 19.32 -16.48 27.14
C SER A 212 18.23 -17.42 26.63
N PHE A 213 18.36 -17.89 25.39
CA PHE A 213 17.43 -18.83 24.77
C PHE A 213 18.19 -20.03 24.19
N ASP A 214 17.79 -21.22 24.64
CA ASP A 214 18.27 -22.50 24.11
C ASP A 214 17.11 -23.36 23.57
N GLY A 215 15.86 -22.90 23.59
CA GLY A 215 14.70 -23.70 23.18
C GLY A 215 14.20 -24.72 24.22
N SER A 216 14.73 -24.69 25.46
CA SER A 216 14.29 -25.59 26.53
C SER A 216 12.93 -25.27 27.13
N ALA A 217 12.54 -23.99 27.09
CA ALA A 217 11.30 -23.45 27.60
C ALA A 217 11.04 -22.08 26.95
N ASN A 218 9.89 -21.48 27.25
CA ASN A 218 9.61 -20.10 26.89
C ASN A 218 10.61 -19.17 27.60
N ALA A 219 11.23 -18.24 26.87
CA ALA A 219 12.06 -17.19 27.43
C ALA A 219 11.25 -15.89 27.53
N SER A 220 11.35 -15.21 28.68
CA SER A 220 10.83 -13.85 28.87
C SER A 220 12.01 -12.88 28.87
N ILE A 221 11.93 -11.83 28.06
CA ILE A 221 12.87 -10.73 28.10
C ILE A 221 12.27 -9.63 28.96
N THR A 222 12.88 -9.36 30.11
CA THR A 222 12.54 -8.18 30.90
C THR A 222 12.99 -6.95 30.12
N ALA A 223 12.03 -6.14 29.69
CA ALA A 223 12.28 -4.89 29.00
C ALA A 223 12.38 -3.73 29.99
N THR A 224 13.43 -2.93 29.85
CA THR A 224 13.64 -1.67 30.56
C THR A 224 13.55 -0.54 29.57
N VAL A 225 12.65 0.40 29.82
CA VAL A 225 12.62 1.71 29.16
C VAL A 225 13.36 2.67 30.10
N ALA A 226 14.47 3.24 29.64
CA ALA A 226 15.19 4.21 30.46
C ALA A 226 14.40 5.53 30.56
N ASP A 227 14.48 6.19 31.71
CA ASP A 227 13.87 7.51 31.91
C ASP A 227 14.47 8.50 30.90
N ASP A 228 13.63 9.33 30.30
CA ASP A 228 14.00 10.26 29.22
C ASP A 228 14.74 9.63 28.02
N SER A 229 14.58 8.33 27.75
CA SER A 229 15.27 7.65 26.64
C SER A 229 14.79 8.05 25.25
N HIS A 230 13.64 8.74 25.15
CA HIS A 230 13.09 9.25 23.90
C HIS A 230 12.32 10.56 24.13
N ASN A 231 12.19 11.36 23.08
CA ASN A 231 11.51 12.66 23.15
C ASN A 231 10.01 12.52 22.84
N HIS A 232 9.17 13.05 23.72
CA HIS A 232 7.75 13.27 23.45
C HIS A 232 7.54 14.66 22.82
N ILE A 233 7.29 14.73 21.51
CA ILE A 233 6.72 15.95 20.91
C ILE A 233 5.20 15.92 21.03
N ILE A 234 4.54 17.08 21.06
CA ILE A 234 3.08 17.21 21.23
C ILE A 234 2.31 16.33 20.22
N ALA A 235 2.82 16.20 19.00
CA ALA A 235 2.21 15.38 17.95
C ALA A 235 2.22 13.87 18.24
N ASN A 236 3.15 13.38 19.07
CA ASN A 236 3.28 11.97 19.42
C ASN A 236 2.46 11.58 20.67
N VAL A 237 1.88 12.56 21.36
CA VAL A 237 1.09 12.32 22.58
C VAL A 237 -0.38 12.58 22.27
N ASP A 238 -1.12 11.50 22.01
CA ASP A 238 -2.55 11.56 21.73
C ASP A 238 -3.30 12.31 22.83
N GLY A 239 -4.12 13.28 22.43
CA GLY A 239 -4.96 14.06 23.34
C GLY A 239 -4.25 15.16 24.15
N LEU A 240 -2.92 15.27 24.13
CA LEU A 240 -2.22 16.34 24.85
C LEU A 240 -2.60 17.73 24.33
N GLN A 241 -2.70 17.90 23.01
CA GLN A 241 -3.15 19.16 22.41
C GLN A 241 -4.56 19.51 22.88
N SER A 242 -5.47 18.53 22.91
CA SER A 242 -6.84 18.71 23.41
C SER A 242 -6.87 19.09 24.89
N ALA A 243 -6.04 18.43 25.71
CA ALA A 243 -5.94 18.72 27.15
C ALA A 243 -5.38 20.12 27.41
N LEU A 244 -4.34 20.55 26.69
CA LEU A 244 -3.80 21.91 26.76
C LEU A 244 -4.82 22.95 26.31
N ASN A 245 -5.50 22.68 25.19
CA ASN A 245 -6.58 23.53 24.68
C ASN A 245 -7.78 23.61 25.63
N ALA A 246 -8.02 22.60 26.47
CA ALA A 246 -9.07 22.62 27.48
C ALA A 246 -8.64 23.35 28.76
N LYS A 247 -7.33 23.44 29.05
CA LYS A 247 -6.80 24.20 30.19
C LYS A 247 -6.77 25.70 29.93
N ALA A 248 -6.51 26.10 28.69
CA ALA A 248 -6.71 27.47 28.26
C ALA A 248 -8.17 27.62 27.82
N ASP A 249 -9.00 28.29 28.62
CA ASP A 249 -10.32 28.71 28.14
C ASP A 249 -10.10 29.76 27.03
N GLN A 250 -10.01 29.27 25.79
CA GLN A 250 -9.79 30.13 24.63
C GLN A 250 -10.97 31.08 24.41
N THR A 251 -12.15 30.77 24.96
CA THR A 251 -13.28 31.70 24.96
C THR A 251 -13.01 32.86 25.91
N VAL A 252 -12.44 32.62 27.10
CA VAL A 252 -12.02 33.69 28.03
C VAL A 252 -10.88 34.53 27.45
N VAL A 253 -9.89 33.91 26.81
CA VAL A 253 -8.78 34.65 26.17
C VAL A 253 -9.32 35.53 25.04
N THR A 254 -10.22 34.99 24.21
CA THR A 254 -10.85 35.76 23.11
C THR A 254 -11.74 36.88 23.65
N ALA A 255 -12.50 36.61 24.71
CA ALA A 255 -13.38 37.59 25.33
C ALA A 255 -12.59 38.74 25.98
N HIS A 256 -11.47 38.44 26.66
CA HIS A 256 -10.62 39.47 27.25
C HIS A 256 -10.03 40.39 26.17
N LEU A 257 -9.60 39.84 25.03
CA LEU A 257 -9.06 40.62 23.92
C LEU A 257 -10.12 41.47 23.18
N ALA A 258 -11.41 41.16 23.36
CA ALA A 258 -12.52 41.85 22.70
C ALA A 258 -13.25 42.85 23.59
N GLU A 259 -12.93 42.92 24.89
CA GLU A 259 -13.62 43.81 25.83
C GLU A 259 -13.06 45.23 25.75
N ASP A 260 -13.86 46.15 25.20
CA ASP A 260 -13.58 47.59 25.23
C ASP A 260 -13.69 48.12 26.67
N ALA A 261 -12.78 49.01 27.08
CA ALA A 261 -12.93 49.64 28.39
C ALA A 261 -14.14 50.58 28.44
N THR A 262 -14.78 50.62 29.59
CA THR A 262 -15.90 51.53 29.87
C THR A 262 -15.57 52.38 31.10
N LEU A 263 -16.50 53.25 31.50
CA LEU A 263 -16.36 54.05 32.72
C LEU A 263 -16.38 53.21 34.01
N THR A 264 -16.84 51.96 33.95
CA THR A 264 -17.01 51.08 35.12
C THR A 264 -16.29 49.74 34.99
N THR A 265 -15.80 49.39 33.80
CA THR A 265 -15.15 48.10 33.52
C THR A 265 -13.81 48.32 32.83
N LYS A 266 -12.77 47.66 33.33
CA LYS A 266 -11.44 47.67 32.71
C LYS A 266 -11.48 46.86 31.42
N GLY A 267 -10.97 47.41 30.33
CA GLY A 267 -10.82 46.74 29.04
C GLY A 267 -9.70 47.38 28.23
N HIS A 268 -9.63 47.08 26.95
CA HIS A 268 -8.67 47.70 26.04
C HIS A 268 -9.26 48.99 25.43
N VAL A 269 -8.46 50.04 25.28
CA VAL A 269 -8.85 51.27 24.57
C VAL A 269 -7.72 51.69 23.66
N GLN A 270 -8.04 51.98 22.40
CA GLN A 270 -7.08 52.52 21.45
C GLN A 270 -6.89 54.03 21.71
N LEU A 271 -5.65 54.50 21.69
CA LEU A 271 -5.33 55.90 22.00
C LEU A 271 -5.18 56.75 20.73
N SER A 272 -5.66 58.00 20.77
CA SER A 272 -5.52 58.97 19.69
C SER A 272 -4.86 60.26 20.18
N SER A 273 -3.89 60.77 19.43
CA SER A 273 -3.24 62.06 19.69
C SER A 273 -3.84 63.21 18.87
N SER A 274 -4.98 62.99 18.21
CA SER A 274 -5.67 64.07 17.50
C SER A 274 -6.39 64.99 18.48
N THR A 275 -6.16 66.30 18.37
CA THR A 275 -6.85 67.33 19.18
C THR A 275 -8.21 67.75 18.63
N THR A 276 -8.64 67.14 17.52
CA THR A 276 -9.94 67.36 16.88
C THR A 276 -10.69 66.05 16.65
N SER A 277 -10.33 64.98 17.39
CA SER A 277 -11.00 63.69 17.27
C SER A 277 -12.47 63.79 17.70
N THR A 278 -13.37 63.29 16.86
CA THR A 278 -14.79 63.08 17.20
C THR A 278 -15.09 61.62 17.55
N SER A 279 -14.08 60.75 17.59
CA SER A 279 -14.26 59.33 17.89
C SER A 279 -14.74 59.12 19.33
N THR A 280 -15.76 58.28 19.48
CA THR A 280 -16.28 57.81 20.77
C THR A 280 -15.62 56.51 21.24
N THR A 281 -14.76 55.90 20.41
CA THR A 281 -14.12 54.60 20.68
C THR A 281 -12.62 54.72 20.98
N LEU A 282 -12.05 55.91 20.84
CA LEU A 282 -10.63 56.18 21.09
C LEU A 282 -10.48 57.14 22.26
N ALA A 283 -9.58 56.85 23.20
CA ALA A 283 -9.24 57.79 24.27
C ALA A 283 -8.16 58.79 23.82
N ALA A 284 -8.23 60.02 24.33
CA ALA A 284 -7.22 61.04 24.07
C ALA A 284 -5.91 60.69 24.81
N THR A 285 -4.77 60.85 24.13
CA THR A 285 -3.46 60.74 24.79
C THR A 285 -3.18 61.98 25.67
N PRO A 286 -2.32 61.85 26.70
CA PRO A 286 -1.84 63.01 27.44
C PRO A 286 -1.22 64.09 26.56
N SER A 287 -0.59 63.71 25.43
CA SER A 287 -0.06 64.68 24.46
C SER A 287 -1.16 65.46 23.74
N ALA A 288 -2.25 64.81 23.29
CA ALA A 288 -3.40 65.49 22.70
C ALA A 288 -4.03 66.47 23.70
N VAL A 289 -4.25 66.03 24.94
CA VAL A 289 -4.82 66.87 26.01
C VAL A 289 -3.91 68.07 26.29
N LYS A 290 -2.59 67.85 26.38
CA LYS A 290 -1.62 68.93 26.57
C LYS A 290 -1.68 69.95 25.43
N VAL A 291 -1.68 69.50 24.18
CA VAL A 291 -1.73 70.39 23.01
C VAL A 291 -3.03 71.19 22.98
N ALA A 292 -4.17 70.57 23.31
CA ALA A 292 -5.44 71.28 23.40
C ALA A 292 -5.42 72.36 24.52
N MET A 293 -4.85 72.03 25.68
CA MET A 293 -4.70 72.97 26.80
C MET A 293 -3.75 74.12 26.47
N ASP A 294 -2.61 73.83 25.84
CA ASP A 294 -1.66 74.85 25.39
C ASP A 294 -2.33 75.81 24.39
N LYS A 295 -3.12 75.29 23.44
CA LYS A 295 -3.88 76.11 22.48
C LYS A 295 -4.94 76.98 23.16
N ALA A 296 -5.64 76.45 24.16
CA ALA A 296 -6.60 77.22 24.95
C ALA A 296 -5.91 78.38 25.71
N ASN A 297 -4.76 78.11 26.32
CA ASN A 297 -3.98 79.14 27.03
C ASN A 297 -3.41 80.21 26.08
N ALA A 298 -3.10 79.85 24.83
CA ALA A 298 -2.57 80.78 23.82
C ALA A 298 -3.63 81.58 23.06
N ALA A 299 -4.93 81.34 23.29
CA ALA A 299 -6.02 81.94 22.51
C ALA A 299 -6.05 83.48 22.56
N ILE A 300 -5.45 84.11 23.59
CA ILE A 300 -5.14 85.54 23.58
C ILE A 300 -3.62 85.70 23.75
N PRO A 301 -2.86 85.93 22.66
CA PRO A 301 -1.42 86.13 22.73
C PRO A 301 -1.08 87.29 23.65
N SER A 302 -0.11 87.11 24.55
CA SER A 302 0.36 88.19 25.44
C SER A 302 0.84 89.41 24.65
N SER A 303 1.31 89.23 23.42
CA SER A 303 1.72 90.32 22.51
C SER A 303 0.56 91.21 22.04
N GLN A 304 -0.68 90.73 22.08
CA GLN A 304 -1.86 91.51 21.70
C GLN A 304 -2.54 92.17 22.88
N LYS A 305 -2.17 91.81 24.12
CA LYS A 305 -2.73 92.42 25.33
C LYS A 305 -2.03 93.74 25.59
N GLY A 306 -2.80 94.82 25.75
CA GLY A 306 -2.23 96.07 26.24
C GLY A 306 -1.65 97.01 25.17
N VAL A 307 -1.58 96.57 23.92
CA VAL A 307 -0.89 97.27 22.81
C VAL A 307 -1.87 97.96 21.85
N ALA A 308 -1.37 98.96 21.10
CA ALA A 308 -2.15 99.62 20.06
C ALA A 308 -2.64 98.62 19.00
N ASN A 309 -3.91 98.72 18.60
CA ASN A 309 -4.60 97.78 17.71
C ASN A 309 -4.71 96.33 18.23
N GLY A 310 -4.43 96.10 19.52
CA GLY A 310 -4.61 94.83 20.21
C GLY A 310 -5.91 94.74 21.01
N VAL A 311 -5.98 93.76 21.91
CA VAL A 311 -7.08 93.63 22.88
C VAL A 311 -6.77 94.44 24.15
N ALA A 312 -7.73 95.25 24.57
CA ALA A 312 -7.62 96.01 25.81
C ALA A 312 -7.53 95.05 27.00
N THR A 313 -6.64 95.36 27.95
CA THR A 313 -6.59 94.63 29.22
C THR A 313 -7.57 95.24 30.20
N LEU A 314 -8.27 94.41 30.94
CA LEU A 314 -9.08 94.87 32.07
C LEU A 314 -8.18 95.01 33.30
N GLY A 315 -8.30 96.14 34.00
CA GLY A 315 -7.80 96.30 35.35
C GLY A 315 -8.57 95.43 36.34
N ALA A 316 -8.11 95.38 37.59
CA ALA A 316 -8.75 94.60 38.66
C ALA A 316 -10.20 95.04 38.94
N ASP A 317 -10.59 96.24 38.52
CA ASP A 317 -11.93 96.80 38.61
C ASP A 317 -12.82 96.47 37.39
N GLY A 318 -12.31 95.65 36.46
CA GLY A 318 -13.02 95.23 35.25
C GLY A 318 -13.11 96.29 34.15
N LYS A 319 -12.36 97.39 34.24
CA LYS A 319 -12.35 98.47 33.24
C LYS A 319 -11.06 98.53 32.43
N ILE A 320 -11.09 99.21 31.29
CA ILE A 320 -9.89 99.49 30.49
C ILE A 320 -8.98 100.45 31.27
N SER A 321 -7.70 100.12 31.41
CA SER A 321 -6.73 100.97 32.11
C SER A 321 -6.62 102.35 31.47
N PHE A 322 -6.54 103.41 32.28
CA PHE A 322 -6.49 104.82 31.82
C PHE A 322 -5.38 105.09 30.79
N SER A 323 -4.26 104.39 30.89
CA SER A 323 -3.14 104.45 29.94
C SER A 323 -3.47 103.94 28.52
N GLN A 324 -4.62 103.29 28.34
CA GLN A 324 -5.10 102.77 27.06
C GLN A 324 -6.26 103.59 26.48
N LEU A 325 -6.63 104.73 27.10
CA LEU A 325 -7.67 105.65 26.63
C LEU A 325 -7.09 106.83 25.81
N PRO A 326 -7.82 107.43 24.84
CA PRO A 326 -7.36 108.59 24.06
C PRO A 326 -7.31 109.93 24.86
N VAL A 327 -6.45 110.88 24.47
CA VAL A 327 -6.29 112.22 25.09
C VAL A 327 -7.09 113.31 24.34
N LEU A 328 -7.74 114.26 25.05
CA LEU A 328 -8.55 115.37 24.50
C LEU A 328 -7.93 116.76 24.85
N SER A 329 -7.93 117.74 23.92
CA SER A 329 -7.28 119.08 24.06
C SER A 329 -8.28 120.26 23.81
N ALA A 330 -8.33 121.33 24.63
CA ALA A 330 -9.31 122.45 24.55
C ALA A 330 -8.72 123.84 24.10
N SER A 331 -9.47 124.68 23.37
CA SER A 331 -9.06 126.03 22.86
C SER A 331 -10.23 127.05 22.79
N GLY A 332 -10.09 128.29 23.33
CA GLY A 332 -11.11 129.36 23.19
C GLY A 332 -10.79 130.78 23.74
N ILE A 333 -9.71 131.46 23.31
CA ILE A 333 -9.34 132.84 23.74
C ILE A 333 -9.55 133.86 22.59
N PHE A 334 -10.25 134.98 22.84
CA PHE A 334 -10.31 136.17 21.95
C PHE A 334 -9.36 137.29 22.43
N SER A 335 -8.72 138.04 21.51
CA SER A 335 -7.76 139.13 21.80
C SER A 335 -8.18 140.51 21.28
N ASP A 336 -7.92 141.54 22.10
CA ASP A 336 -7.91 143.01 21.93
C ASP A 336 -8.71 143.65 20.76
N THR A 337 -9.85 144.29 21.07
CA THR A 337 -10.55 145.20 20.14
C THR A 337 -10.82 146.55 20.78
N THR A 338 -10.44 147.63 20.08
CA THR A 338 -10.77 149.02 20.45
C THR A 338 -11.91 149.57 19.59
N THR A 339 -12.77 150.41 20.16
CA THR A 339 -13.92 151.03 19.47
C THR A 339 -14.17 152.42 20.03
N VAL A 340 -14.35 153.42 19.17
CA VAL A 340 -14.65 154.81 19.56
C VAL A 340 -16.17 154.98 19.67
N ILE A 341 -16.63 155.48 20.82
CA ILE A 341 -18.04 155.76 21.08
C ILE A 341 -18.25 157.28 21.05
N GLY A 342 -19.13 157.73 20.15
CA GLY A 342 -19.45 159.15 19.98
C GLY A 342 -20.06 159.80 21.22
N ALA A 343 -19.87 161.11 21.39
CA ALA A 343 -20.52 161.88 22.47
C ALA A 343 -22.05 161.66 22.47
N GLY A 344 -22.63 161.29 23.61
CA GLY A 344 -24.06 161.05 23.76
C GLY A 344 -24.60 159.75 23.13
N MET A 345 -23.74 158.82 22.69
CA MET A 345 -24.13 157.58 22.02
C MET A 345 -23.99 156.34 22.91
N THR A 346 -24.81 155.31 22.64
CA THR A 346 -24.72 153.96 23.23
C THR A 346 -24.01 152.99 22.27
N TYR A 347 -23.14 152.13 22.79
CA TYR A 347 -22.51 151.02 22.10
C TYR A 347 -22.72 149.71 22.87
N THR A 348 -23.07 148.63 22.16
CA THR A 348 -23.25 147.30 22.74
C THR A 348 -22.21 146.33 22.20
N LYS A 349 -21.33 145.80 23.06
CA LYS A 349 -20.42 144.69 22.72
C LYS A 349 -21.11 143.36 22.99
N THR A 350 -20.99 142.44 22.04
CA THR A 350 -21.44 141.05 22.18
C THR A 350 -20.22 140.13 22.31
N ILE A 351 -20.20 139.27 23.32
CA ILE A 351 -19.14 138.29 23.58
C ILE A 351 -19.77 136.89 23.61
N PRO A 352 -19.39 135.96 22.73
CA PRO A 352 -19.90 134.58 22.76
C PRO A 352 -19.46 133.85 24.03
N LEU A 353 -20.38 133.12 24.64
CA LEU A 353 -20.20 132.21 25.76
C LEU A 353 -20.40 130.77 25.28
N GLU A 354 -19.51 129.86 25.67
CA GLU A 354 -19.78 128.42 25.55
C GLU A 354 -20.73 128.00 26.71
N ILE A 355 -21.77 127.23 26.38
CA ILE A 355 -22.95 126.95 27.24
C ILE A 355 -22.61 126.29 28.59
N GLU A 356 -21.38 125.82 28.78
CA GLU A 356 -20.92 125.12 29.98
C GLU A 356 -19.99 125.96 30.88
N ALA A 357 -19.71 127.22 30.51
CA ALA A 357 -18.89 128.13 31.32
C ALA A 357 -19.66 128.67 32.54
N LYS A 358 -19.22 128.32 33.76
CA LYS A 358 -19.84 128.81 35.01
C LYS A 358 -19.12 129.97 35.68
N THR A 359 -17.83 130.20 35.39
CA THR A 359 -17.05 131.30 35.96
C THR A 359 -16.07 131.86 34.93
N GLY A 360 -15.99 133.18 34.81
CA GLY A 360 -15.08 133.87 33.88
C GLY A 360 -14.77 135.29 34.30
N SER A 361 -13.71 135.85 33.71
CA SER A 361 -13.23 137.22 33.95
C SER A 361 -13.08 137.98 32.64
N ILE A 362 -13.50 139.26 32.64
CA ILE A 362 -13.40 140.17 31.49
C ILE A 362 -12.67 141.44 31.92
N ILE A 363 -11.72 141.88 31.10
CA ILE A 363 -10.94 143.10 31.34
C ILE A 363 -11.28 144.15 30.27
N ILE A 364 -11.77 145.31 30.72
CA ILE A 364 -12.20 146.44 29.88
C ILE A 364 -11.40 147.68 30.25
N PHE A 365 -10.97 148.46 29.27
CA PHE A 365 -10.20 149.69 29.43
C PHE A 365 -10.97 150.90 28.86
N ALA A 366 -11.03 151.98 29.65
CA ALA A 366 -11.59 153.27 29.22
C ALA A 366 -10.82 154.43 29.88
N GLY A 367 -10.43 155.44 29.10
CA GLY A 367 -9.65 156.60 29.60
C GLY A 367 -8.30 156.24 30.25
N GLY A 368 -7.67 155.14 29.81
CA GLY A 368 -6.36 154.69 30.29
C GLY A 368 -6.37 153.90 31.62
N MET A 369 -7.52 153.55 32.19
CA MET A 369 -7.62 152.69 33.38
C MET A 369 -8.28 151.33 33.07
N ALA A 370 -7.76 150.27 33.70
CA ALA A 370 -8.28 148.90 33.61
C ALA A 370 -9.43 148.67 34.58
N TYR A 371 -10.52 148.09 34.11
CA TYR A 371 -11.66 147.65 34.90
C TYR A 371 -11.78 146.13 34.83
N TYR A 372 -11.87 145.51 36.00
CA TYR A 372 -12.02 144.08 36.15
C TYR A 372 -13.47 143.75 36.50
N MET A 373 -14.13 142.99 35.63
CA MET A 373 -15.43 142.40 35.92
C MET A 373 -15.22 140.94 36.30
N PHE A 374 -15.45 140.62 37.57
CA PHE A 374 -15.38 139.25 38.07
C PHE A 374 -16.79 138.66 38.16
N ASN A 375 -16.95 137.52 37.49
CA ASN A 375 -18.05 136.57 37.58
C ASN A 375 -19.37 136.97 36.87
N THR A 376 -19.65 136.26 35.79
CA THR A 376 -20.97 136.20 35.15
C THR A 376 -21.50 134.77 35.34
N ASN A 377 -22.20 134.52 36.45
CA ASN A 377 -22.97 133.29 36.59
C ASN A 377 -24.24 133.45 35.73
N PRO A 378 -24.42 132.62 34.67
CA PRO A 378 -25.55 132.77 33.75
C PRO A 378 -26.93 132.63 34.41
N ALA A 379 -27.00 132.15 35.66
CA ALA A 379 -28.24 131.94 36.39
C ALA A 379 -28.69 133.11 37.31
N SER A 380 -28.06 134.30 37.26
CA SER A 380 -28.38 135.40 38.19
C SER A 380 -28.74 136.74 37.52
N THR A 381 -29.89 137.30 37.87
CA THR A 381 -30.46 138.58 37.36
C THR A 381 -29.99 139.83 38.12
N LYS A 382 -28.76 139.83 38.64
CA LYS A 382 -28.26 140.86 39.56
C LYS A 382 -27.23 141.78 38.88
N GLY A 383 -27.34 143.10 39.11
CA GLY A 383 -26.43 144.11 38.56
C GLY A 383 -25.26 144.46 39.51
N PHE A 384 -24.18 145.02 38.94
CA PHE A 384 -22.92 145.39 39.64
C PHE A 384 -23.05 146.70 40.44
N ASP A 385 -22.52 146.80 41.66
CA ASP A 385 -22.33 148.09 42.36
C ASP A 385 -20.84 148.32 42.70
N ARG A 386 -20.40 149.58 42.70
CA ARG A 386 -19.00 150.00 42.86
C ARG A 386 -18.75 150.53 44.27
N SER A 387 -17.96 149.82 45.07
CA SER A 387 -17.38 150.41 46.28
C SER A 387 -16.08 151.14 45.95
N SER A 388 -15.94 152.35 46.48
CA SER A 388 -14.93 153.36 46.08
C SER A 388 -13.54 153.17 46.70
N SER A 389 -13.14 151.96 47.07
CA SER A 389 -11.79 151.70 47.59
C SER A 389 -11.45 150.21 47.56
N ASN A 390 -10.84 149.77 46.45
CA ASN A 390 -9.93 148.63 46.34
C ASN A 390 -10.15 147.41 47.28
N GLN A 391 -11.26 146.66 47.12
CA GLN A 391 -11.36 145.18 47.21
C GLN A 391 -12.83 144.71 47.43
N ALA A 392 -13.24 143.68 46.67
CA ALA A 392 -14.47 142.87 46.75
C ALA A 392 -15.85 143.54 46.47
N ILE A 393 -16.51 143.08 45.39
CA ILE A 393 -17.88 143.45 44.96
C ILE A 393 -18.86 142.38 45.48
N ASN A 394 -19.89 142.78 46.22
CA ASN A 394 -20.94 141.89 46.74
C ASN A 394 -22.26 142.02 45.95
N TRP A 395 -22.94 140.90 45.77
CA TRP A 395 -24.19 140.76 45.01
C TRP A 395 -25.42 141.13 45.88
N ARG A 396 -26.34 141.96 45.38
CA ARG A 396 -27.67 142.21 46.01
C ARG A 396 -28.83 142.06 45.02
N ASP A 397 -29.99 141.63 45.51
CA ASP A 397 -31.23 141.43 44.74
C ASP A 397 -31.85 142.77 44.30
N LEU A 398 -32.05 142.94 42.99
CA LEU A 398 -32.84 144.03 42.42
C LEU A 398 -34.22 143.48 42.06
N GLY A 399 -35.23 143.81 42.86
CA GLY A 399 -36.63 143.46 42.57
C GLY A 399 -37.15 144.23 41.34
N SER A 400 -38.11 143.66 40.64
CA SER A 400 -38.77 144.25 39.47
C SER A 400 -39.33 145.66 39.79
N GLY A 401 -38.80 146.70 39.15
CA GLY A 401 -39.36 148.06 39.21
C GLY A 401 -38.42 149.17 39.69
N THR A 402 -37.15 148.90 40.00
CA THR A 402 -36.16 149.96 40.31
C THR A 402 -35.09 150.06 39.23
N SER A 403 -34.88 151.27 38.70
CA SER A 403 -33.86 151.59 37.69
C SER A 403 -32.44 151.50 38.28
N PRO A 404 -31.57 150.56 37.87
CA PRO A 404 -30.23 150.42 38.44
C PRO A 404 -29.21 151.20 37.59
N TRP A 405 -29.01 152.47 37.94
CA TRP A 405 -27.88 153.27 37.46
C TRP A 405 -26.59 152.78 38.12
N ASN A 406 -25.84 151.89 37.44
CA ASN A 406 -24.58 151.38 37.97
C ASN A 406 -23.39 151.90 37.15
N TYR A 407 -22.50 152.64 37.83
CA TYR A 407 -21.51 153.54 37.23
C TYR A 407 -20.14 152.87 37.02
N MET A 408 -19.71 152.67 35.75
CA MET A 408 -18.28 152.62 35.42
C MET A 408 -17.73 154.06 35.36
N SER A 409 -17.59 154.77 36.49
CA SER A 409 -16.95 156.11 36.48
C SER A 409 -15.50 156.08 36.98
N SER A 410 -14.54 156.28 36.08
CA SER A 410 -13.28 156.94 36.46
C SER A 410 -13.49 158.44 36.31
N SER A 411 -12.78 159.21 37.12
CA SER A 411 -12.64 160.67 36.95
C SER A 411 -12.12 161.07 35.56
N ASN A 412 -11.57 160.11 34.79
CA ASN A 412 -10.86 160.34 33.53
C ASN A 412 -11.57 159.76 32.28
N SER A 413 -12.81 159.27 32.41
CA SER A 413 -13.61 158.81 31.25
C SER A 413 -15.08 159.15 31.46
N ASN A 414 -15.75 159.51 30.38
CA ASN A 414 -17.19 159.73 30.32
C ASN A 414 -17.99 158.50 29.86
N LEU A 415 -17.32 157.39 29.51
CA LEU A 415 -17.99 156.12 29.21
C LEU A 415 -18.57 155.47 30.49
N ARG A 416 -19.81 155.01 30.43
CA ARG A 416 -20.50 154.32 31.53
C ARG A 416 -21.14 153.04 31.01
N LEU A 417 -20.92 151.91 31.68
CA LEU A 417 -21.68 150.69 31.43
C LEU A 417 -23.10 150.88 31.95
N THR A 418 -24.05 151.03 31.05
CA THR A 418 -25.46 151.25 31.37
C THR A 418 -26.25 149.94 31.41
N GLY A 419 -25.67 148.84 30.92
CA GLY A 419 -26.27 147.50 31.04
C GLY A 419 -25.26 146.38 30.81
N CYS A 420 -25.44 145.26 31.51
CA CYS A 420 -24.71 144.02 31.27
C CYS A 420 -25.68 142.86 31.48
N TYR A 421 -25.90 142.04 30.45
CA TYR A 421 -26.85 140.93 30.51
C TYR A 421 -26.48 139.84 29.51
N ILE A 422 -26.98 138.63 29.72
CA ILE A 422 -26.80 137.51 28.80
C ILE A 422 -28.03 137.42 27.90
N GLU A 423 -27.80 137.32 26.60
CA GLU A 423 -28.82 137.14 25.57
C GLU A 423 -28.45 135.92 24.73
N GLY A 424 -29.16 134.80 24.95
CA GLY A 424 -28.80 133.50 24.38
C GLY A 424 -27.43 133.02 24.89
N THR A 425 -26.55 132.61 23.97
CA THR A 425 -25.17 132.21 24.26
C THR A 425 -24.20 133.39 24.22
N ASN A 426 -24.65 134.63 24.40
CA ASN A 426 -23.77 135.78 24.33
C ASN A 426 -23.95 136.71 25.54
N LEU A 427 -22.84 137.18 26.11
CA LEU A 427 -22.84 138.29 27.04
C LEU A 427 -22.89 139.62 26.27
N LYS A 428 -23.79 140.50 26.66
CA LYS A 428 -23.98 141.84 26.12
C LYS A 428 -23.51 142.88 27.13
N LEU A 429 -22.63 143.78 26.71
CA LEU A 429 -22.16 144.92 27.50
C LEU A 429 -22.59 146.19 26.79
N VAL A 430 -23.49 146.97 27.42
CA VAL A 430 -24.06 148.20 26.89
C VAL A 430 -23.40 149.39 27.57
N ILE A 431 -22.76 150.26 26.79
CA ILE A 431 -21.91 151.35 27.27
C ILE A 431 -22.37 152.66 26.63
N TYR A 432 -22.58 153.70 27.41
CA TYR A 432 -22.98 155.04 26.96
C TYR A 432 -21.89 156.08 27.24
N ASN A 433 -21.64 156.98 26.29
CA ASN A 433 -20.74 158.10 26.48
C ASN A 433 -21.49 159.36 26.95
N TYR A 434 -21.33 159.72 28.22
CA TYR A 434 -21.95 160.94 28.80
C TYR A 434 -21.19 162.24 28.51
N GLY A 435 -20.05 162.16 27.83
CA GLY A 435 -19.17 163.28 27.58
C GLY A 435 -19.60 164.09 26.36
N ALA A 436 -19.10 165.33 26.27
CA ALA A 436 -19.27 166.18 25.10
C ALA A 436 -18.30 165.84 23.94
N SER A 437 -17.46 164.82 24.09
CA SER A 437 -16.47 164.37 23.10
C SER A 437 -16.44 162.85 22.96
N ASN A 438 -16.01 162.34 21.81
CA ASN A 438 -15.85 160.90 21.57
C ASN A 438 -14.79 160.29 22.50
N GLU A 439 -15.01 159.06 22.96
CA GLU A 439 -14.05 158.32 23.80
C GLU A 439 -13.85 156.88 23.30
N THR A 440 -12.64 156.35 23.47
CA THR A 440 -12.28 154.99 23.03
C THR A 440 -12.46 153.98 24.16
N LEU A 441 -13.18 152.90 23.85
CA LEU A 441 -13.31 151.68 24.65
C LEU A 441 -12.34 150.62 24.14
N GLY A 442 -11.57 149.97 25.01
CA GLY A 442 -10.77 148.78 24.70
C GLY A 442 -11.23 147.55 25.50
N ILE A 443 -11.25 146.36 24.91
CA ILE A 443 -11.54 145.09 25.61
C ILE A 443 -10.41 144.12 25.30
N GLN A 444 -9.60 143.77 26.30
CA GLN A 444 -8.29 143.15 26.09
C GLN A 444 -8.32 141.62 26.18
N SER A 445 -9.08 141.04 27.11
CA SER A 445 -9.20 139.59 27.26
C SER A 445 -10.51 139.14 27.93
N CYS A 446 -10.93 137.91 27.59
CA CYS A 446 -12.02 137.17 28.21
C CYS A 446 -11.56 135.71 28.40
N THR A 447 -11.71 135.16 29.60
CA THR A 447 -11.33 133.76 29.91
C THR A 447 -12.46 133.03 30.64
N TRP A 448 -12.61 131.75 30.34
CA TRP A 448 -13.62 130.85 30.91
C TRP A 448 -12.97 129.53 31.34
N GLU A 449 -13.34 129.00 32.50
CA GLU A 449 -13.00 127.62 32.88
C GLU A 449 -14.16 126.68 32.55
N VAL A 450 -13.85 125.59 31.83
CA VAL A 450 -14.76 124.45 31.61
C VAL A 450 -14.27 123.31 32.51
N GLN A 451 -15.04 122.93 33.54
CA GLN A 451 -14.73 121.74 34.33
C GLN A 451 -15.25 120.48 33.62
N ALA A 452 -14.38 119.48 33.47
CA ALA A 452 -14.73 118.07 33.24
C ALA A 452 -14.22 117.23 34.41
#